data_AF-A0A6L7MI00-F1
#
_entry.id   AF-A0A6L7MI00-F1
#
_cell.length_a   1.000
_cell.length_b   1.000
_cell.length_c   1.000
_cell.angle_alpha   90.00
_cell.angle_beta   90.00
_cell.angle_gamma   90.00
#
_symmetry.space_group_name_H-M   'P 1'
#
loop_
_entity.id
_entity.type
_entity.pdbx_description
1 polymer ?
#
loop_
_entity_poly.entity_id
_entity_poly.type
_entity_poly.pdbx_seq_one_letter_code
_entity_poly.pdbx_strand_id
1 'polypeptide(L)'
;MTQNSDEFVTTLADGRLRVLAPFGVRFLIEGGSAAAEAPEVNEFGFGSSRSEAVQDLRAAIRELCLTLHDDRGRLGPDLWKVWEVLRGKMHIRHDD
;
A
#
# COMPACT_ATOMS: atom_id res chain seq x y z
N MET A 1 -20.67 13.14 6.24
CA MET A 1 -21.15 11.89 5.62
C MET A 1 -19.93 11.08 5.23
N THR A 2 -19.60 10.03 5.98
CA THR A 2 -18.49 9.13 5.63
C THR A 2 -19.03 8.13 4.61
N GLN A 3 -18.81 8.38 3.32
CA GLN A 3 -19.10 7.38 2.30
C GLN A 3 -18.05 6.27 2.42
N ASN A 4 -18.42 5.13 3.02
CA ASN A 4 -17.66 3.89 2.93
C ASN A 4 -17.85 3.34 1.52
N SER A 5 -16.95 3.71 0.61
CA SER A 5 -16.75 2.98 -0.64
C SER A 5 -15.54 2.09 -0.42
N ASP A 6 -15.73 0.77 -0.50
CA ASP A 6 -14.62 -0.19 -0.50
C ASP A 6 -13.83 -0.01 -1.80
N GLU A 7 -12.75 0.78 -1.75
CA GLU A 7 -11.78 0.82 -2.83
C GLU A 7 -10.67 -0.19 -2.57
N PHE A 8 -10.07 -0.64 -3.67
CA PHE A 8 -9.02 -1.63 -3.65
C PHE A 8 -7.82 -1.15 -4.45
N VAL A 9 -6.62 -1.29 -3.90
CA VAL A 9 -5.39 -1.14 -4.67
C VAL A 9 -5.06 -2.47 -5.31
N THR A 10 -5.23 -2.53 -6.63
CA THR A 10 -4.98 -3.71 -7.48
C THR A 10 -3.72 -3.56 -8.35
N THR A 11 -3.08 -2.39 -8.36
CA THR A 11 -1.84 -2.12 -9.10
C THR A 11 -1.03 -1.01 -8.43
N LEU A 12 0.30 -1.16 -8.45
CA LEU A 12 1.27 -0.22 -7.86
C LEU A 12 2.06 0.58 -8.92
N ALA A 13 1.72 0.41 -10.21
CA ALA A 13 2.40 1.09 -11.33
C ALA A 13 3.94 0.98 -11.32
N ASP A 14 4.47 -0.17 -10.89
CA ASP A 14 5.90 -0.53 -10.99
C ASP A 14 6.02 -1.85 -11.75
N GLY A 15 6.81 -1.87 -12.82
CA GLY A 15 6.99 -3.06 -13.67
C GLY A 15 7.57 -4.26 -12.93
N ARG A 16 8.26 -4.03 -11.80
CA ARG A 16 8.86 -5.06 -10.94
C ARG A 16 7.84 -5.67 -9.99
N LEU A 17 6.75 -4.98 -9.67
CA LEU A 17 5.76 -5.42 -8.68
C LEU A 17 4.48 -5.91 -9.36
N ARG A 18 3.99 -7.08 -8.95
CA ARG A 18 2.70 -7.61 -9.36
C ARG A 18 1.82 -7.82 -8.13
N VAL A 19 0.69 -7.13 -8.07
CA VAL A 19 -0.34 -7.38 -7.05
C VAL A 19 -1.09 -8.67 -7.43
N LEU A 20 -1.12 -9.63 -6.50
CA LEU A 20 -1.81 -10.91 -6.59
C LEU A 20 -3.18 -10.85 -5.91
N ALA A 21 -3.28 -10.10 -4.81
CA ALA A 21 -4.52 -9.87 -4.08
C ALA A 21 -4.67 -8.38 -3.73
N PRO A 22 -5.87 -7.80 -3.84
CA PRO A 22 -6.08 -6.38 -3.59
C PRO A 22 -5.80 -5.98 -2.14
N PHE A 23 -5.30 -4.75 -1.93
CA PHE A 23 -5.29 -4.11 -0.62
C PHE A 23 -6.62 -3.40 -0.39
N GLY A 24 -7.27 -3.66 0.75
CA GLY A 24 -8.44 -2.89 1.14
C GLY A 24 -8.05 -1.46 1.48
N VAL A 25 -8.81 -0.47 0.99
CA VAL A 25 -8.56 0.94 1.26
C VAL A 25 -9.71 1.54 2.05
N ARG A 26 -9.38 2.24 3.14
CA ARG A 26 -10.32 3.06 3.90
C ARG A 26 -10.05 4.53 3.62
N PHE A 27 -11.11 5.33 3.52
CA PHE A 27 -10.98 6.77 3.33
C PHE A 27 -11.43 7.56 4.54
N LEU A 28 -10.67 8.61 4.81
CA LEU A 28 -11.09 9.73 5.64
C LEU A 28 -11.10 10.99 4.77
N ILE A 29 -12.21 11.73 4.78
CA ILE A 29 -12.33 12.99 4.05
C ILE A 29 -12.74 14.06 5.04
N GLU A 30 -11.90 15.08 5.20
CA GLU A 30 -12.13 16.18 6.12
C GLU A 30 -11.55 17.48 5.57
N GLY A 31 -12.31 18.58 5.64
CA GLY A 31 -11.78 19.91 5.35
C GLY A 31 -11.24 20.14 3.93
N GLY A 32 -11.67 19.36 2.94
CA GLY A 32 -11.13 19.43 1.57
C GLY A 32 -9.87 18.58 1.34
N SER A 33 -9.49 17.77 2.32
CA SER A 33 -8.41 16.79 2.23
C SER A 33 -8.98 15.38 2.27
N ALA A 34 -8.28 14.45 1.63
CA ALA A 34 -8.55 13.02 1.67
C ALA A 34 -7.32 12.26 2.15
N ALA A 35 -7.53 11.26 3.01
CA ALA A 35 -6.54 10.27 3.40
C ALA A 35 -7.06 8.88 3.00
N ALA A 36 -6.18 8.07 2.41
CA ALA A 36 -6.42 6.68 2.06
C ALA A 36 -5.53 5.80 2.95
N GLU A 37 -6.10 4.83 3.64
CA GLU A 37 -5.41 3.92 4.54
C GLU A 37 -5.47 2.49 4.00
N ALA A 38 -4.32 1.81 3.94
CA ALA A 38 -4.24 0.36 3.77
C ALA A 38 -3.92 -0.29 5.13
N PRO A 39 -4.95 -0.66 5.93
CA PRO A 39 -4.77 -1.06 7.33
C PRO A 39 -3.96 -2.35 7.49
N GLU A 40 -3.93 -3.18 6.46
CA GLU A 40 -3.22 -4.47 6.46
C GLU A 40 -1.69 -4.31 6.48
N VAL A 41 -1.19 -3.18 6.00
CA VAL A 41 0.25 -2.87 5.93
C VAL A 41 0.59 -1.57 6.67
N ASN A 42 -0.39 -0.97 7.35
CA ASN A 42 -0.27 0.28 8.10
C ASN A 42 0.30 1.44 7.25
N GLU A 43 -0.13 1.53 5.99
CA GLU A 43 0.30 2.58 5.05
C GLU A 43 -0.81 3.57 4.76
N PHE A 44 -0.40 4.80 4.45
CA PHE A 44 -1.29 5.93 4.22
C PHE A 44 -0.89 6.68 2.96
N GLY A 45 -1.88 7.25 2.29
CA GLY A 45 -1.69 8.24 1.25
C GLY A 45 -2.60 9.44 1.46
N PHE A 46 -2.17 10.62 1.02
CA PHE A 46 -2.86 11.88 1.24
C PHE A 46 -3.05 12.65 -0.06
N GLY A 47 -4.07 13.49 -0.11
CA GLY A 47 -4.30 14.38 -1.24
C GLY A 47 -5.48 15.33 -1.03
N SER A 48 -5.72 16.21 -2.00
CA SER A 48 -6.91 17.07 -2.03
C SER A 48 -8.15 16.34 -2.56
N SER A 49 -7.98 15.09 -3.03
CA SER A 49 -9.06 14.23 -3.52
C SER A 49 -8.79 12.76 -3.20
N ARG A 50 -9.83 11.91 -3.24
CA ARG A 50 -9.68 10.45 -3.08
C ARG A 50 -8.67 9.87 -4.06
N SER A 51 -8.73 10.29 -5.31
CA SER A 51 -7.84 9.81 -6.37
C SER A 51 -6.37 10.13 -6.08
N GLU A 52 -6.09 11.36 -5.60
CA GLU A 52 -4.74 11.74 -5.19
C GLU A 52 -4.27 10.91 -3.99
N ALA A 53 -5.12 10.77 -2.96
CA ALA A 53 -4.78 9.96 -1.78
C ALA A 53 -4.49 8.49 -2.13
N VAL A 54 -5.22 7.89 -3.08
CA VAL A 54 -4.93 6.53 -3.57
C VAL A 54 -3.64 6.47 -4.38
N GLN A 55 -3.34 7.48 -5.19
CA GLN A 55 -2.09 7.53 -5.94
C GLN A 55 -0.89 7.62 -4.99
N ASP A 56 -0.99 8.44 -3.96
CA ASP A 56 0.02 8.57 -2.91
C ASP A 56 0.17 7.26 -2.13
N LEU A 57 -0.94 6.62 -1.74
CA LEU A 57 -0.93 5.32 -1.06
C LEU A 57 -0.26 4.23 -1.92
N ARG A 58 -0.49 4.24 -3.25
CA ARG A 58 0.18 3.31 -4.17
C ARG A 58 1.69 3.54 -4.19
N ALA A 59 2.13 4.79 -4.15
CA ALA A 59 3.55 5.13 -4.11
C ALA A 59 4.18 4.66 -2.78
N ALA A 60 3.49 4.89 -1.65
CA ALA A 60 3.93 4.47 -0.33
C ALA A 60 4.06 2.93 -0.22
N ILE A 61 3.03 2.18 -0.63
CA ILE A 61 3.08 0.70 -0.63
C ILE A 61 4.19 0.17 -1.55
N ARG A 62 4.41 0.80 -2.70
CA ARG A 62 5.51 0.45 -3.61
C ARG A 62 6.87 0.65 -2.94
N GLU A 63 7.09 1.81 -2.34
CA GLU A 63 8.35 2.15 -1.66
C GLU A 63 8.63 1.24 -0.47
N LEU A 64 7.60 1.00 0.36
CA LEU A 64 7.66 0.08 1.48
C LEU A 64 8.07 -1.32 1.00
N CYS A 65 7.42 -1.85 -0.04
CA CYS A 65 7.72 -3.18 -0.56
C CYS A 65 9.18 -3.30 -1.02
N LEU A 66 9.67 -2.34 -1.81
CA LEU A 66 11.03 -2.37 -2.34
C LEU A 66 12.06 -2.24 -1.20
N THR A 67 11.83 -1.33 -0.27
CA THR A 67 12.69 -1.14 0.91
C THR A 67 12.78 -2.41 1.74
N LEU A 68 11.64 -3.03 2.05
CA LEU A 68 11.61 -4.26 2.84
C LEU A 68 12.21 -5.47 2.11
N HIS A 69 12.07 -5.51 0.78
CA HIS A 69 12.72 -6.54 -0.03
C HIS A 69 14.24 -6.44 0.02
N ASP A 70 14.78 -5.23 -0.15
CA ASP A 70 16.22 -4.97 -0.13
C ASP A 70 16.82 -5.22 1.27
N ASP A 71 16.10 -4.84 2.33
CA ASP A 71 16.52 -4.99 3.72
C ASP A 71 16.09 -6.32 4.38
N ARG A 72 15.59 -7.30 3.62
CA ARG A 72 14.99 -8.55 4.14
C ARG A 72 15.83 -9.31 5.18
N GLY A 73 17.15 -9.20 5.12
CA GLY A 73 18.07 -9.85 6.07
C GLY A 73 18.25 -9.12 7.42
N ARG A 74 17.68 -7.92 7.58
CA ARG A 74 17.90 -7.02 8.73
C ARG A 74 16.61 -6.48 9.34
N LEU A 75 15.46 -6.96 8.89
CA LEU A 75 14.16 -6.49 9.38
C LEU A 75 13.95 -6.85 10.84
N GLY A 76 13.50 -5.87 11.63
CA GLY A 76 12.99 -6.12 12.97
C GLY A 76 11.64 -6.88 12.94
N PRO A 77 11.18 -7.42 14.07
CA PRO A 77 9.99 -8.27 14.14
C PRO A 77 8.71 -7.65 13.56
N ASP A 78 8.50 -6.35 13.74
CA ASP A 78 7.28 -5.70 13.24
C ASP A 78 7.31 -5.46 11.74
N LEU A 79 8.46 -5.05 11.20
CA LEU A 79 8.64 -4.93 9.75
C LEU A 79 8.58 -6.30 9.06
N TRP A 80 9.04 -7.35 9.74
CA TRP A 80 8.89 -8.72 9.23
C TRP A 80 7.42 -9.13 9.07
N LYS A 81 6.55 -8.75 10.02
CA LYS A 81 5.10 -9.01 9.90
C LYS A 81 4.49 -8.27 8.72
N VAL A 82 4.87 -7.01 8.51
CA VAL A 82 4.41 -6.22 7.36
C VAL A 82 4.90 -6.84 6.06
N TRP A 83 6.15 -7.28 6.01
CA TRP A 83 6.71 -8.00 4.87
C TRP A 83 5.96 -9.30 4.56
N GLU A 84 5.60 -10.09 5.58
CA GLU A 84 4.80 -11.31 5.45
C GLU A 84 3.42 -11.04 4.82
N VAL A 85 2.77 -9.92 5.18
CA VAL A 85 1.50 -9.51 4.54
C VAL A 85 1.74 -9.12 3.08
N LEU A 86 2.78 -8.32 2.81
CA LEU A 86 3.10 -7.88 1.45
C LEU A 86 3.37 -9.08 0.53
N ARG A 87 4.28 -9.99 0.90
CA ARG A 87 4.61 -11.17 0.08
C ARG A 87 3.43 -12.13 -0.16
N GLY A 88 2.42 -12.13 0.72
CA GLY A 88 1.19 -12.88 0.52
C GLY A 88 0.27 -12.23 -0.54
N LYS A 89 0.40 -10.93 -0.76
CA LYS A 89 -0.43 -10.14 -1.67
C LYS A 89 0.26 -9.71 -2.95
N MET A 90 1.58 -9.76 -3.01
CA MET A 90 2.33 -9.32 -4.18
C MET A 90 3.56 -10.17 -4.46
N HIS A 91 4.03 -10.09 -5.70
CA HIS A 91 5.21 -10.76 -6.17
C HIS A 91 6.17 -9.76 -6.82
N ILE A 92 7.46 -9.91 -6.53
CA ILE A 92 8.53 -9.10 -7.12
C ILE A 92 9.15 -9.92 -8.24
N ARG A 93 9.02 -9.46 -9.49
CA ARG A 93 9.42 -10.19 -10.70
C ARG A 93 10.93 -10.39 -10.88
N HIS A 94 11.75 -9.89 -9.97
CA HIS A 94 13.21 -9.88 -10.10
C HIS A 94 13.90 -11.06 -9.38
N ASP A 95 13.13 -12.01 -8.84
CA ASP A 95 13.61 -13.17 -8.05
C ASP A 95 13.33 -14.52 -8.77
N ASP A 96 13.17 -14.53 -10.10
CA ASP A 96 13.10 -15.74 -10.96
C ASP A 96 14.43 -15.96 -11.72
#